data_AF-W2NJ19-F1
#
_entry.id   AF-W2NJ19-F1
#
_cell.length_a   1.000
_cell.length_b   1.000
_cell.length_c   1.000
_cell.angle_alpha   90.00
_cell.angle_beta   90.00
_cell.angle_gamma   90.00
#
_symmetry.space_group_name_H-M   'P 1'
#
loop_
_entity.id
_entity.type
_entity.pdbx_description
1 polymer ?
#
loop_
_entity_poly.entity_id
_entity_poly.type
_entity_poly.pdbx_seq_one_letter_code
_entity_poly.pdbx_strand_id
1 'polypeptide(L)'
;MSRLKRRREELSQRSKRPRHRDSIDSEDASDDEVLPTNVVVADGPSDDEAKEEDNNEEEALLDFTQTDYAVQMSQAEPLAGDDSDEEASSKRNKEPTKPKALHKLSDKALDELTAKLVRYVLYKGGLKLPIKFADISKDVFPQYKSVSRYFFYHAKQKIERVFGYRVVQVEDSTSKELYLVLNNASSQEHLQLMNKTGKASSRGFLMMVLGLLWCAPARRLSEDDLWKQLIRLDPAVKLKVNHPQLGDIPLLFKTFESQLYLDATSELDVDLKKIKYYQYGPRTFLEVSKVQILNFVCKLITGRPPSEAQINEVLAEDS
;
A
#
# COMPACT_ATOMS: atom_id res chain seq x y z
N MET A 1 -20.78 49.60 -8.74
CA MET A 1 -20.63 48.98 -7.40
C MET A 1 -21.86 49.35 -6.55
N SER A 2 -22.60 48.38 -5.99
CA SER A 2 -23.52 48.58 -4.85
C SER A 2 -24.04 47.22 -4.35
N ARG A 3 -24.63 47.18 -3.15
CA ARG A 3 -25.35 46.03 -2.55
C ARG A 3 -24.56 44.76 -2.22
N LEU A 4 -23.40 44.93 -1.56
CA LEU A 4 -23.14 44.10 -0.37
C LEU A 4 -23.85 44.72 0.86
N LYS A 5 -23.98 43.94 1.94
CA LYS A 5 -24.68 44.23 3.23
C LYS A 5 -26.22 44.04 3.23
N ARG A 6 -26.67 42.82 3.59
CA ARG A 6 -27.89 42.49 4.40
C ARG A 6 -28.10 40.96 4.52
N ARG A 7 -27.23 40.26 5.26
CA ARG A 7 -27.47 38.94 5.88
C ARG A 7 -26.28 38.45 6.74
N ARG A 8 -25.96 39.25 7.76
CA ARG A 8 -25.12 38.88 8.91
C ARG A 8 -25.65 39.72 10.08
N GLU A 9 -25.55 39.17 11.29
CA GLU A 9 -26.31 39.60 12.48
C GLU A 9 -27.80 39.21 12.40
N GLU A 10 -28.15 38.09 13.06
CA GLU A 10 -29.20 38.07 14.07
C GLU A 10 -29.08 36.80 14.94
N LEU A 11 -29.27 36.98 16.26
CA LEU A 11 -29.67 35.96 17.25
C LEU A 11 -28.86 34.66 17.31
N SER A 12 -27.62 34.75 17.81
CA SER A 12 -27.31 34.20 19.15
C SER A 12 -28.28 34.68 20.23
N GLN A 13 -28.94 33.76 20.95
CA GLN A 13 -29.10 33.74 22.43
C GLN A 13 -30.04 32.63 22.93
N ARG A 14 -29.90 32.29 24.24
CA ARG A 14 -30.90 31.70 25.16
C ARG A 14 -31.25 30.19 24.98
N SER A 15 -31.53 29.39 26.02
CA SER A 15 -30.93 29.21 27.38
C SER A 15 -31.70 28.13 28.19
N LYS A 16 -30.98 27.15 28.76
CA LYS A 16 -31.33 26.29 29.93
C LYS A 16 -32.47 25.24 29.80
N ARG A 17 -32.27 24.12 30.50
CA ARG A 17 -33.28 23.11 30.91
C ARG A 17 -34.19 23.67 32.03
N PRO A 18 -35.30 22.99 32.37
CA PRO A 18 -35.33 22.26 33.66
C PRO A 18 -35.91 20.83 33.59
N ARG A 19 -35.96 20.15 34.75
CA ARG A 19 -36.64 18.85 35.02
C ARG A 19 -38.00 19.10 35.69
N HIS A 20 -38.96 18.15 35.64
CA HIS A 20 -39.43 17.30 36.79
C HIS A 20 -40.84 16.67 36.58
N ARG A 21 -41.02 15.42 37.09
CA ARG A 21 -42.25 14.81 37.74
C ARG A 21 -43.60 14.83 37.00
N ASP A 22 -44.61 13.98 37.25
CA ASP A 22 -44.84 12.67 37.95
C ASP A 22 -46.08 12.03 37.23
N SER A 23 -46.68 10.85 37.50
CA SER A 23 -46.75 9.87 38.61
C SER A 23 -46.31 8.46 38.12
N ILE A 24 -46.43 7.28 38.78
CA ILE A 24 -47.17 6.69 39.93
C ILE A 24 -48.64 6.29 39.67
N ASP A 25 -48.87 4.99 39.42
CA ASP A 25 -49.67 4.01 40.21
C ASP A 25 -49.55 2.64 39.50
N SER A 26 -49.06 1.54 40.11
CA SER A 26 -49.65 0.63 41.13
C SER A 26 -50.73 -0.32 40.54
N GLU A 27 -50.91 -1.59 40.94
CA GLU A 27 -50.14 -2.54 41.79
C GLU A 27 -50.67 -3.97 41.55
N ASP A 28 -49.83 -5.02 41.62
CA ASP A 28 -50.15 -6.31 42.29
C ASP A 28 -48.86 -7.14 42.53
N ALA A 29 -48.90 -8.13 43.44
CA ALA A 29 -47.70 -8.76 44.04
C ALA A 29 -47.83 -10.29 44.30
N SER A 30 -47.09 -10.83 45.29
CA SER A 30 -46.78 -12.25 45.59
C SER A 30 -45.88 -12.96 44.55
N ASP A 31 -44.63 -13.33 44.79
CA ASP A 31 -43.75 -13.43 45.99
C ASP A 31 -44.00 -14.62 46.94
N ASP A 32 -42.97 -15.49 47.11
CA ASP A 32 -42.77 -16.45 48.24
C ASP A 32 -41.36 -17.13 48.22
N GLU A 33 -40.87 -17.66 49.37
CA GLU A 33 -39.50 -18.28 49.54
C GLU A 33 -39.54 -19.70 50.24
N VAL A 34 -38.56 -20.37 50.89
CA VAL A 34 -37.21 -20.10 51.49
C VAL A 34 -36.22 -21.30 51.31
N LEU A 35 -35.08 -21.10 50.62
CA LEU A 35 -33.77 -21.80 50.78
C LEU A 35 -33.70 -23.39 50.86
N PRO A 36 -32.68 -24.09 51.46
CA PRO A 36 -31.75 -24.92 50.64
C PRO A 36 -31.36 -26.33 51.20
N THR A 37 -30.59 -27.16 50.45
CA THR A 37 -29.43 -27.97 50.97
C THR A 37 -28.70 -28.90 49.96
N ASN A 38 -27.41 -29.17 50.26
CA ASN A 38 -26.59 -30.39 50.07
C ASN A 38 -26.14 -30.93 48.68
N VAL A 39 -24.91 -30.51 48.32
CA VAL A 39 -23.71 -31.28 47.90
C VAL A 39 -23.83 -32.81 47.70
N VAL A 40 -23.29 -33.29 46.56
CA VAL A 40 -22.52 -34.56 46.43
C VAL A 40 -21.27 -34.28 45.59
N VAL A 41 -20.14 -34.96 45.87
CA VAL A 41 -18.85 -34.86 45.15
C VAL A 41 -18.38 -36.26 44.75
N ALA A 42 -17.79 -36.39 43.56
CA ALA A 42 -16.97 -37.53 43.14
C ALA A 42 -15.97 -37.13 42.04
N ASP A 43 -14.77 -37.69 42.09
CA ASP A 43 -13.69 -37.53 41.09
C ASP A 43 -13.99 -38.29 39.76
N GLY A 44 -13.29 -38.10 38.65
CA GLY A 44 -12.03 -37.37 38.43
C GLY A 44 -11.79 -37.03 36.94
N PRO A 45 -10.54 -36.79 36.49
CA PRO A 45 -10.24 -36.04 35.27
C PRO A 45 -10.31 -36.84 33.96
N SER A 46 -10.56 -36.11 32.87
CA SER A 46 -10.24 -36.50 31.50
C SER A 46 -9.32 -35.44 30.89
N ASP A 47 -8.07 -35.80 30.60
CA ASP A 47 -7.11 -34.91 29.92
C ASP A 47 -7.49 -34.79 28.44
N ASP A 48 -7.86 -33.58 28.01
CA ASP A 48 -8.01 -33.19 26.60
C ASP A 48 -7.50 -31.74 26.43
N GLU A 49 -6.19 -31.54 26.67
CA GLU A 49 -5.48 -30.35 26.21
C GLU A 49 -5.35 -30.40 24.68
N ALA A 50 -6.45 -30.09 23.99
CA ALA A 50 -6.48 -29.85 22.56
C ALA A 50 -5.63 -28.62 22.24
N LYS A 51 -4.40 -28.86 21.76
CA LYS A 51 -3.38 -27.83 21.53
C LYS A 51 -3.87 -26.71 20.61
N GLU A 52 -3.89 -25.47 21.12
CA GLU A 52 -3.95 -24.26 20.28
C GLU A 52 -2.55 -23.88 19.71
N GLU A 53 -1.78 -24.87 19.24
CA GLU A 53 -0.44 -24.72 18.67
C GLU A 53 -0.42 -25.13 17.18
N ASP A 54 -1.10 -24.36 16.32
CA ASP A 54 -0.93 -24.46 14.84
C ASP A 54 -1.29 -23.15 14.11
N ASN A 55 -2.37 -22.46 14.53
CA ASN A 55 -2.87 -21.22 13.90
C ASN A 55 -1.85 -20.07 13.72
N ASN A 56 -0.71 -20.09 14.44
CA ASN A 56 0.35 -19.08 14.28
C ASN A 56 1.19 -19.27 13.00
N GLU A 57 1.34 -20.49 12.48
CA GLU A 57 2.17 -20.72 11.27
C GLU A 57 1.41 -20.37 9.99
N GLU A 58 0.11 -20.62 9.91
CA GLU A 58 -0.70 -20.21 8.74
C GLU A 58 -0.80 -18.68 8.61
N GLU A 59 -0.98 -17.95 9.72
CA GLU A 59 -1.01 -16.48 9.79
C GLU A 59 0.31 -15.83 9.34
N ALA A 60 1.45 -16.51 9.54
CA ALA A 60 2.77 -16.01 9.10
C ALA A 60 2.94 -16.06 7.58
N LEU A 61 2.13 -16.85 6.87
CA LEU A 61 2.44 -17.35 5.54
C LEU A 61 1.52 -16.77 4.43
N LEU A 62 0.90 -15.62 4.71
CA LEU A 62 0.33 -14.66 3.74
C LEU A 62 1.21 -13.41 3.71
N ASP A 63 2.48 -13.59 3.36
CA ASP A 63 3.52 -12.60 3.64
C ASP A 63 3.82 -11.64 2.47
N PHE A 64 3.84 -10.34 2.76
CA PHE A 64 3.94 -9.26 1.76
C PHE A 64 5.27 -8.55 1.92
N THR A 65 6.33 -9.20 1.46
CA THR A 65 7.71 -8.83 1.75
C THR A 65 8.48 -8.78 0.45
N GLN A 66 9.40 -7.83 0.30
CA GLN A 66 10.08 -7.67 -0.99
C GLN A 66 11.01 -8.87 -1.23
N THR A 67 10.84 -9.52 -2.37
CA THR A 67 11.71 -10.61 -2.83
C THR A 67 13.04 -10.09 -3.31
N ASP A 68 14.01 -11.00 -3.46
CA ASP A 68 15.30 -10.73 -4.09
C ASP A 68 15.18 -10.16 -5.52
N TYR A 69 14.00 -10.23 -6.15
CA TYR A 69 13.70 -9.51 -7.40
C TYR A 69 13.95 -7.99 -7.30
N ALA A 70 13.73 -7.36 -6.14
CA ALA A 70 14.04 -5.95 -5.90
C ALA A 70 15.57 -5.69 -5.75
N VAL A 71 16.35 -6.73 -5.47
CA VAL A 71 17.82 -6.72 -5.51
C VAL A 71 18.29 -6.96 -6.96
N GLN A 72 17.76 -7.98 -7.63
CA GLN A 72 18.05 -8.33 -9.02
C GLN A 72 17.75 -7.18 -9.98
N MET A 73 16.59 -6.53 -9.92
CA MET A 73 16.25 -5.35 -10.72
C MET A 73 17.13 -4.11 -10.46
N SER A 74 18.06 -4.18 -9.51
CA SER A 74 19.09 -3.16 -9.25
C SER A 74 20.52 -3.59 -9.62
N GLN A 75 20.69 -4.84 -10.06
CA GLN A 75 21.95 -5.49 -10.43
C GLN A 75 21.93 -6.05 -11.86
N ALA A 76 20.75 -6.25 -12.44
CA ALA A 76 20.56 -6.72 -13.81
C ALA A 76 21.07 -5.67 -14.81
N GLU A 77 22.23 -5.96 -15.41
CA GLU A 77 22.54 -5.41 -16.73
C GLU A 77 21.66 -6.13 -17.77
N PRO A 78 21.31 -5.49 -18.91
CA PRO A 78 20.64 -6.18 -19.99
C PRO A 78 21.50 -7.35 -20.49
N LEU A 79 20.90 -8.50 -20.80
CA LEU A 79 21.61 -9.57 -21.48
C LEU A 79 22.09 -9.06 -22.84
N ALA A 80 23.40 -8.83 -22.96
CA ALA A 80 24.02 -8.36 -24.17
C ALA A 80 23.99 -9.48 -25.23
N GLY A 81 23.39 -9.18 -26.39
CA GLY A 81 23.77 -9.87 -27.61
C GLY A 81 25.22 -9.53 -27.94
N ASP A 82 26.00 -10.54 -28.31
CA ASP A 82 27.45 -10.44 -28.51
C ASP A 82 27.81 -9.60 -29.76
N ASP A 83 28.12 -8.32 -29.54
CA ASP A 83 29.16 -7.59 -30.28
C ASP A 83 29.69 -6.38 -29.45
N SER A 84 30.86 -5.85 -29.80
CA SER A 84 31.68 -5.02 -28.91
C SER A 84 31.25 -3.55 -28.74
N ASP A 85 31.08 -3.05 -27.50
CA ASP A 85 31.24 -1.61 -27.14
C ASP A 85 31.27 -1.34 -25.59
N GLU A 86 32.43 -1.46 -24.92
CA GLU A 86 32.59 -1.31 -23.44
C GLU A 86 32.49 0.15 -22.88
N GLU A 87 31.69 1.03 -23.47
CA GLU A 87 31.56 2.44 -23.03
C GLU A 87 30.19 2.78 -22.39
N ALA A 88 29.20 1.88 -22.42
CA ALA A 88 27.81 2.22 -22.06
C ALA A 88 27.45 2.12 -20.56
N SER A 89 27.81 1.02 -19.89
CA SER A 89 27.26 0.62 -18.57
C SER A 89 27.64 1.58 -17.41
N SER A 90 28.89 2.04 -17.38
CA SER A 90 29.48 2.74 -16.21
C SER A 90 28.96 4.15 -15.91
N LYS A 91 27.84 4.59 -16.52
CA LYS A 91 27.38 6.00 -16.52
C LYS A 91 26.25 6.33 -15.52
N ARG A 92 25.57 5.35 -14.89
CA ARG A 92 24.38 5.61 -14.03
C ARG A 92 24.63 5.80 -12.52
N ASN A 93 25.70 5.22 -11.95
CA ASN A 93 25.98 5.27 -10.49
C ASN A 93 27.14 6.20 -10.04
N LYS A 94 27.82 6.87 -10.98
CA LYS A 94 28.92 7.80 -10.67
C LYS A 94 28.41 9.00 -9.86
N GLU A 95 29.14 9.39 -8.82
CA GLU A 95 28.81 10.54 -7.98
C GLU A 95 28.78 11.83 -8.84
N PRO A 96 27.69 12.62 -8.80
CA PRO A 96 27.59 13.84 -9.59
C PRO A 96 28.55 14.91 -9.06
N THR A 97 29.42 15.44 -9.92
CA THR A 97 30.38 16.50 -9.57
C THR A 97 29.67 17.69 -8.89
N LYS A 98 30.14 18.08 -7.69
CA LYS A 98 29.59 19.20 -6.87
C LYS A 98 29.42 20.45 -7.76
N PRO A 99 28.19 20.91 -8.05
CA PRO A 99 27.98 22.02 -8.98
C PRO A 99 28.59 23.32 -8.46
N LYS A 100 29.15 24.15 -9.36
CA LYS A 100 29.83 25.42 -9.00
C LYS A 100 28.99 26.37 -8.12
N ALA A 101 27.66 26.29 -8.19
CA ALA A 101 26.75 27.03 -7.32
C ALA A 101 26.86 26.63 -5.83
N LEU A 102 27.15 25.35 -5.53
CA LEU A 102 27.28 24.84 -4.17
C LEU A 102 28.61 25.19 -3.48
N HIS A 103 29.64 25.58 -4.23
CA HIS A 103 30.93 26.02 -3.66
C HIS A 103 30.83 27.35 -2.89
N LYS A 104 29.69 28.06 -2.98
CA LYS A 104 29.40 29.29 -2.23
C LYS A 104 28.59 29.04 -0.95
N LEU A 105 28.20 27.79 -0.67
CA LEU A 105 27.43 27.41 0.51
C LEU A 105 28.36 26.73 1.52
N SER A 106 28.13 26.99 2.81
CA SER A 106 28.79 26.24 3.89
C SER A 106 28.26 24.80 3.93
N ASP A 107 29.07 23.85 4.40
CA ASP A 107 28.65 22.45 4.41
C ASP A 107 27.43 22.20 5.31
N LYS A 108 27.26 22.99 6.38
CA LYS A 108 26.01 23.02 7.17
C LYS A 108 24.77 23.34 6.31
N ALA A 109 24.86 24.30 5.39
CA ALA A 109 23.75 24.63 4.49
C ALA A 109 23.50 23.52 3.46
N LEU A 110 24.56 22.80 3.03
CA LEU A 110 24.44 21.61 2.18
C LEU A 110 23.75 20.45 2.91
N ASP A 111 24.08 20.24 4.19
CA ASP A 111 23.43 19.24 5.04
C ASP A 111 21.96 19.58 5.32
N GLU A 112 21.63 20.84 5.61
CA GLU A 112 20.25 21.30 5.79
C GLU A 112 19.39 21.11 4.54
N LEU A 113 19.94 21.40 3.35
CA LEU A 113 19.32 21.16 2.04
C LEU A 113 19.15 19.67 1.76
N THR A 114 20.15 18.84 2.07
CA THR A 114 20.07 17.38 1.95
C THR A 114 19.00 16.81 2.89
N ALA A 115 18.99 17.25 4.15
CA ALA A 115 18.01 16.83 5.15
C ALA A 115 16.59 17.31 4.81
N LYS A 116 16.42 18.44 4.11
CA LYS A 116 15.12 18.88 3.57
C LYS A 116 14.61 17.89 2.51
N LEU A 117 15.49 17.43 1.61
CA LEU A 117 15.14 16.44 0.59
C LEU A 117 14.84 15.06 1.19
N VAL A 118 15.64 14.60 2.15
CA VAL A 118 15.39 13.34 2.88
C VAL A 118 13.99 13.34 3.50
N ARG A 119 13.61 14.42 4.20
CA ARG A 119 12.26 14.58 4.78
C ARG A 119 11.15 14.57 3.72
N TYR A 120 11.36 15.21 2.57
CA TYR A 120 10.40 15.19 1.45
C TYR A 120 10.19 13.78 0.89
N VAL A 121 11.27 13.03 0.66
CA VAL A 121 11.20 11.68 0.11
C VAL A 121 10.55 10.71 1.11
N LEU A 122 10.91 10.78 2.39
CA LEU A 122 10.28 9.96 3.44
C LEU A 122 8.78 10.27 3.59
N TYR A 123 8.37 11.54 3.52
CA TYR A 123 6.95 11.92 3.55
C TYR A 123 6.16 11.34 2.36
N LYS A 124 6.71 11.43 1.14
CA LYS A 124 6.10 10.81 -0.06
C LYS A 124 6.04 9.29 0.06
N GLY A 125 7.11 8.67 0.55
CA GLY A 125 7.21 7.22 0.78
C GLY A 125 6.19 6.70 1.79
N GLY A 126 6.00 7.38 2.92
CA GLY A 126 5.00 7.02 3.94
C GLY A 126 3.55 7.14 3.45
N LEU A 127 3.28 8.03 2.48
CA LEU A 127 2.00 8.09 1.77
C LEU A 127 1.88 7.08 0.60
N LYS A 128 2.95 6.31 0.35
CA LYS A 128 3.16 5.46 -0.84
C LYS A 128 2.99 6.21 -2.18
N LEU A 129 3.22 7.52 -2.22
CA LEU A 129 3.11 8.32 -3.45
C LEU A 129 4.41 8.29 -4.28
N PRO A 130 4.33 8.15 -5.62
CA PRO A 130 5.49 8.22 -6.50
C PRO A 130 6.06 9.64 -6.60
N ILE A 131 7.37 9.73 -6.84
CA ILE A 131 8.14 10.97 -6.80
C ILE A 131 8.68 11.27 -8.20
N LYS A 132 8.21 12.39 -8.79
CA LYS A 132 8.73 12.90 -10.07
C LYS A 132 9.93 13.81 -9.82
N PHE A 133 11.03 13.63 -10.54
CA PHE A 133 12.24 14.46 -10.36
C PHE A 133 11.98 15.95 -10.64
N ALA A 134 11.09 16.24 -11.58
CA ALA A 134 10.63 17.59 -11.89
C ALA A 134 9.95 18.28 -10.70
N ASP A 135 9.32 17.53 -9.79
CA ASP A 135 8.61 18.08 -8.62
C ASP A 135 9.55 18.28 -7.43
N ILE A 136 10.59 17.44 -7.26
CA ILE A 136 11.71 17.71 -6.33
C ILE A 136 12.31 19.11 -6.59
N SER A 137 12.50 19.46 -7.86
CA SER A 137 13.05 20.76 -8.28
C SER A 137 12.09 21.94 -8.15
N LYS A 138 10.81 21.71 -7.81
CA LYS A 138 9.82 22.74 -7.49
C LYS A 138 9.63 22.87 -5.98
N ASP A 139 9.36 21.74 -5.32
CA ASP A 139 8.94 21.66 -3.92
C ASP A 139 10.14 21.85 -2.97
N VAL A 140 11.30 21.27 -3.31
CA VAL A 140 12.48 21.24 -2.44
C VAL A 140 13.48 22.33 -2.83
N PHE A 141 13.79 22.48 -4.12
CA PHE A 141 14.84 23.39 -4.61
C PHE A 141 14.36 24.45 -5.64
N PRO A 142 13.30 25.23 -5.38
CA PRO A 142 12.75 26.18 -6.36
C PRO A 142 13.78 27.21 -6.85
N GLN A 143 14.75 27.57 -6.00
CA GLN A 143 15.83 28.52 -6.28
C GLN A 143 17.08 27.87 -6.94
N TYR A 144 17.22 26.54 -6.91
CA TYR A 144 18.46 25.83 -7.27
C TYR A 144 18.20 24.58 -8.14
N LYS A 145 17.37 24.69 -9.17
CA LYS A 145 16.96 23.55 -10.02
C LYS A 145 18.13 22.74 -10.61
N SER A 146 19.27 23.38 -10.88
CA SER A 146 20.48 22.75 -11.43
C SER A 146 21.29 21.92 -10.43
N VAL A 147 20.99 21.99 -9.12
CA VAL A 147 21.70 21.23 -8.08
C VAL A 147 20.87 20.10 -7.49
N SER A 148 19.58 19.99 -7.86
CA SER A 148 18.68 18.93 -7.39
C SER A 148 19.27 17.52 -7.55
N ARG A 149 20.01 17.27 -8.65
CA ARG A 149 20.60 15.95 -8.94
C ARG A 149 21.69 15.56 -7.93
N TYR A 150 22.50 16.53 -7.51
CA TYR A 150 23.54 16.35 -6.50
C TYR A 150 22.94 15.98 -5.15
N PHE A 151 22.00 16.79 -4.64
CA PHE A 151 21.34 16.49 -3.38
C PHE A 151 20.52 15.21 -3.43
N PHE A 152 19.91 14.87 -4.57
CA PHE A 152 19.14 13.62 -4.72
C PHE A 152 20.02 12.39 -4.60
N TYR A 153 21.22 12.39 -5.20
CA TYR A 153 22.21 11.30 -5.03
C TYR A 153 22.56 11.06 -3.55
N HIS A 154 22.96 12.11 -2.83
CA HIS A 154 23.28 11.99 -1.40
C HIS A 154 22.05 11.66 -0.53
N ALA A 155 20.87 12.17 -0.88
CA ALA A 155 19.63 11.85 -0.17
C ALA A 155 19.27 10.36 -0.32
N LYS A 156 19.42 9.75 -1.51
CA LYS A 156 19.23 8.29 -1.67
C LYS A 156 20.12 7.52 -0.70
N GLN A 157 21.42 7.79 -0.70
CA GLN A 157 22.37 7.14 0.21
C GLN A 157 22.04 7.37 1.69
N LYS A 158 21.58 8.57 2.07
CA LYS A 158 21.23 8.91 3.46
C LYS A 158 19.91 8.26 3.90
N ILE A 159 18.97 8.03 2.98
CA ILE A 159 17.72 7.30 3.24
C ILE A 159 18.01 5.80 3.42
N GLU A 160 18.83 5.23 2.55
CA GLU A 160 19.24 3.82 2.57
C GLU A 160 20.05 3.48 3.84
N ARG A 161 21.09 4.26 4.15
CA ARG A 161 21.98 4.02 5.31
C ARG A 161 21.38 4.32 6.68
N VAL A 162 20.42 5.24 6.79
CA VAL A 162 19.90 5.71 8.10
C VAL A 162 18.49 5.20 8.39
N PHE A 163 17.67 4.98 7.36
CA PHE A 163 16.26 4.59 7.53
C PHE A 163 15.93 3.21 6.92
N GLY A 164 16.86 2.57 6.21
CA GLY A 164 16.61 1.28 5.58
C GLY A 164 15.60 1.32 4.43
N TYR A 165 15.43 2.45 3.74
CA TYR A 165 14.57 2.56 2.56
C TYR A 165 15.37 2.79 1.28
N ARG A 166 14.92 2.21 0.17
CA ARG A 166 15.54 2.36 -1.15
C ARG A 166 14.72 3.27 -2.05
N VAL A 167 15.38 4.06 -2.89
CA VAL A 167 14.72 4.96 -3.85
C VAL A 167 14.95 4.47 -5.28
N VAL A 168 14.13 3.51 -5.71
CA VAL A 168 14.23 2.83 -7.01
C VAL A 168 13.60 3.69 -8.11
N GLN A 169 14.16 3.66 -9.32
CA GLN A 169 13.58 4.30 -10.50
C GLN A 169 12.55 3.38 -11.13
N VAL A 170 11.39 3.91 -11.50
CA VAL A 170 10.41 3.22 -12.34
C VAL A 170 10.68 3.61 -13.78
N GLU A 171 10.70 2.62 -14.68
CA GLU A 171 10.66 2.85 -16.11
C GLU A 171 9.21 3.21 -16.51
N ASP A 172 8.99 4.48 -16.85
CA ASP A 172 7.70 5.05 -17.26
C ASP A 172 7.81 5.39 -18.76
N SER A 173 6.93 4.79 -19.58
CA SER A 173 6.84 5.04 -21.03
C SER A 173 6.61 6.52 -21.37
N THR A 174 6.11 7.31 -20.42
CA THR A 174 5.93 8.75 -20.54
C THR A 174 7.19 9.60 -20.29
N SER A 175 8.38 9.00 -20.38
CA SER A 175 9.73 9.61 -20.34
C SER A 175 10.07 10.49 -19.13
N LYS A 176 9.34 10.33 -18.02
CA LYS A 176 9.56 11.09 -16.77
C LYS A 176 10.44 10.29 -15.82
N GLU A 177 11.46 10.94 -15.24
CA GLU A 177 12.17 10.38 -14.10
C GLU A 177 11.22 10.24 -12.89
N LEU A 178 10.74 9.02 -12.69
CA LEU A 178 9.77 8.62 -11.68
C LEU A 178 10.43 7.67 -10.68
N TYR A 179 10.26 7.92 -9.39
CA TYR A 179 10.87 7.13 -8.32
C TYR A 179 9.86 6.64 -7.30
N LEU A 180 10.06 5.42 -6.81
CA LEU A 180 9.35 4.84 -5.68
C LEU A 180 10.27 4.75 -4.47
N VAL A 181 9.68 4.83 -3.27
CA VAL A 181 10.35 4.55 -2.00
C VAL A 181 9.88 3.18 -1.54
N LEU A 182 10.84 2.25 -1.40
CA LEU A 182 10.66 0.83 -1.08
C LEU A 182 11.38 0.52 0.24
N ASN A 183 10.95 -0.50 0.98
CA ASN A 183 11.67 -0.95 2.16
C ASN A 183 12.88 -1.82 1.74
N ASN A 184 14.04 -1.58 2.34
CA ASN A 184 15.29 -2.30 2.08
C ASN A 184 15.68 -3.24 3.24
N ALA A 185 14.79 -3.46 4.20
CA ALA A 185 14.95 -4.50 5.21
C ALA A 185 14.84 -5.90 4.55
N SER A 186 15.76 -6.80 4.91
CA SER A 186 15.76 -8.22 4.48
C SER A 186 15.21 -9.19 5.54
N SER A 187 15.00 -8.72 6.78
CA SER A 187 14.40 -9.52 7.85
C SER A 187 12.90 -9.70 7.58
N GLN A 188 12.49 -10.95 7.35
CA GLN A 188 11.08 -11.30 7.15
C GLN A 188 10.24 -10.96 8.38
N GLU A 189 10.71 -11.26 9.60
CA GLU A 189 10.06 -10.88 10.87
C GLU A 189 9.75 -9.37 10.94
N HIS A 190 10.69 -8.51 10.52
CA HIS A 190 10.49 -7.07 10.53
C HIS A 190 9.43 -6.62 9.51
N LEU A 191 9.44 -7.24 8.33
CA LEU A 191 8.47 -6.96 7.27
C LEU A 191 7.08 -7.48 7.64
N GLN A 192 6.98 -8.65 8.28
CA GLN A 192 5.77 -9.21 8.90
C GLN A 192 5.21 -8.30 10.00
N LEU A 193 6.05 -7.76 10.88
CA LEU A 193 5.64 -6.80 11.89
C LEU A 193 5.05 -5.54 11.25
N MET A 194 5.72 -4.99 10.23
CA MET A 194 5.19 -3.87 9.44
C MET A 194 3.86 -4.20 8.74
N ASN A 195 3.70 -5.43 8.25
CA ASN A 195 2.48 -5.94 7.64
C ASN A 195 1.32 -6.08 8.63
N LYS A 196 1.59 -6.42 9.89
CA LYS A 196 0.60 -6.46 10.98
C LYS A 196 0.24 -5.04 11.47
N THR A 197 1.16 -4.06 11.40
CA THR A 197 0.88 -2.66 11.80
C THR A 197 0.08 -1.84 10.77
N GLY A 198 -1.24 -1.96 10.82
CA GLY A 198 -2.18 -0.96 10.30
C GLY A 198 -2.61 -1.12 8.83
N LYS A 199 -3.85 -0.70 8.54
CA LYS A 199 -4.52 -0.84 7.23
C LYS A 199 -4.54 -2.26 6.64
N ALA A 200 -4.40 -3.30 7.47
CA ALA A 200 -4.35 -4.71 7.06
C ALA A 200 -5.49 -5.10 6.10
N SER A 201 -6.73 -4.68 6.35
CA SER A 201 -7.88 -4.95 5.48
C SER A 201 -7.72 -4.37 4.06
N SER A 202 -7.22 -3.13 3.95
CA SER A 202 -6.93 -2.49 2.65
C SER A 202 -5.77 -3.17 1.92
N ARG A 203 -4.78 -3.68 2.67
CA ARG A 203 -3.64 -4.47 2.17
C ARG A 203 -4.10 -5.86 1.67
N GLY A 204 -4.97 -6.55 2.41
CA GLY A 204 -5.60 -7.81 1.96
C GLY A 204 -6.52 -7.64 0.74
N PHE A 205 -7.31 -6.56 0.71
CA PHE A 205 -8.15 -6.22 -0.45
C PHE A 205 -7.31 -5.93 -1.70
N LEU A 206 -6.12 -5.31 -1.56
CA LEU A 206 -5.19 -5.18 -2.67
C LEU A 206 -4.79 -6.56 -3.22
N MET A 207 -4.37 -7.52 -2.39
CA MET A 207 -4.05 -8.88 -2.88
C MET A 207 -5.25 -9.57 -3.53
N MET A 208 -6.47 -9.34 -3.04
CA MET A 208 -7.67 -9.86 -3.68
C MET A 208 -7.80 -9.34 -5.12
N VAL A 209 -7.61 -8.03 -5.34
CA VAL A 209 -7.61 -7.43 -6.68
C VAL A 209 -6.43 -7.93 -7.53
N LEU A 210 -5.23 -8.06 -6.95
CA LEU A 210 -4.05 -8.59 -7.66
C LEU A 210 -4.22 -10.06 -8.05
N GLY A 211 -4.86 -10.88 -7.22
CA GLY A 211 -5.18 -12.27 -7.49
C GLY A 211 -6.29 -12.45 -8.53
N LEU A 212 -7.29 -11.58 -8.54
CA LEU A 212 -8.28 -11.53 -9.62
C LEU A 212 -7.66 -11.15 -10.97
N LEU A 213 -6.68 -10.22 -10.97
CA LEU A 213 -5.87 -9.93 -12.16
C LEU A 213 -4.95 -11.11 -12.54
N TRP A 214 -4.46 -11.90 -11.59
CA TRP A 214 -3.62 -13.06 -11.86
C TRP A 214 -4.40 -14.13 -12.65
N CYS A 215 -5.65 -14.37 -12.26
CA CYS A 215 -6.56 -15.30 -12.92
C CYS A 215 -7.20 -14.76 -14.22
N ALA A 216 -6.87 -13.53 -14.63
CA ALA A 216 -7.49 -12.88 -15.79
C ALA A 216 -6.74 -13.18 -17.11
N PRO A 217 -7.46 -13.28 -18.25
CA PRO A 217 -6.84 -13.31 -19.57
C PRO A 217 -5.88 -12.12 -19.76
N ALA A 218 -4.65 -12.41 -20.21
CA ALA A 218 -3.57 -11.42 -20.36
C ALA A 218 -3.30 -10.55 -19.12
N ARG A 219 -3.64 -11.03 -17.90
CA ARG A 219 -3.49 -10.32 -16.62
C ARG A 219 -4.15 -8.95 -16.55
N ARG A 220 -5.24 -8.77 -17.30
CA ARG A 220 -5.95 -7.50 -17.48
C ARG A 220 -7.46 -7.72 -17.39
N LEU A 221 -8.16 -6.86 -16.65
CA LEU A 221 -9.63 -6.90 -16.51
C LEU A 221 -10.26 -5.57 -16.89
N SER A 222 -11.49 -5.62 -17.42
CA SER A 222 -12.35 -4.43 -17.47
C SER A 222 -12.78 -4.05 -16.04
N GLU A 223 -13.07 -2.76 -15.82
CA GLU A 223 -13.61 -2.30 -14.54
C GLU A 223 -14.91 -3.05 -14.18
N ASP A 224 -15.82 -3.21 -15.13
CA ASP A 224 -17.09 -3.92 -14.93
C ASP A 224 -16.89 -5.40 -14.56
N ASP A 225 -15.95 -6.11 -15.21
CA ASP A 225 -15.69 -7.52 -14.93
C ASP A 225 -14.94 -7.75 -13.61
N LEU A 226 -14.13 -6.78 -13.19
CA LEU A 226 -13.53 -6.77 -11.86
C LEU A 226 -14.60 -6.55 -10.77
N TRP A 227 -15.52 -5.59 -10.95
CA TRP A 227 -16.66 -5.42 -10.04
C TRP A 227 -17.57 -6.67 -9.99
N LYS A 228 -17.86 -7.30 -11.13
CA LYS A 228 -18.61 -8.58 -11.22
C LYS A 228 -17.93 -9.74 -10.50
N GLN A 229 -16.60 -9.71 -10.33
CA GLN A 229 -15.86 -10.73 -9.58
C GLN A 229 -15.83 -10.41 -8.09
N LEU A 230 -15.56 -9.16 -7.71
CA LEU A 230 -15.59 -8.73 -6.31
C LEU A 230 -16.96 -8.95 -5.65
N ILE A 231 -18.06 -8.65 -6.35
CA ILE A 231 -19.43 -8.89 -5.86
C ILE A 231 -19.74 -10.38 -5.66
N ARG A 232 -19.06 -11.28 -6.39
CA ARG A 232 -19.18 -12.74 -6.22
C ARG A 232 -18.37 -13.28 -5.04
N LEU A 233 -17.31 -12.59 -4.63
CA LEU A 233 -16.55 -12.92 -3.42
C LEU A 233 -17.20 -12.34 -2.16
N ASP A 234 -17.69 -11.10 -2.23
CA ASP A 234 -18.36 -10.42 -1.12
C ASP A 234 -19.53 -9.56 -1.63
N PRO A 235 -20.79 -9.95 -1.35
CA PRO A 235 -21.99 -9.17 -1.68
C PRO A 235 -22.10 -7.81 -0.98
N ALA A 236 -21.24 -7.48 -0.02
CA ALA A 236 -21.15 -6.16 0.60
C ALA A 236 -20.32 -5.15 -0.21
N VAL A 237 -19.50 -5.61 -1.18
CA VAL A 237 -18.73 -4.75 -2.09
C VAL A 237 -19.67 -4.03 -3.07
N LYS A 238 -19.97 -2.75 -2.81
CA LYS A 238 -20.94 -1.96 -3.60
C LYS A 238 -20.46 -0.54 -3.88
N LEU A 239 -20.62 -0.08 -5.12
CA LEU A 239 -20.16 1.23 -5.62
C LEU A 239 -20.73 2.46 -4.87
N LYS A 240 -21.78 2.30 -4.06
CA LYS A 240 -22.51 3.38 -3.37
C LYS A 240 -22.72 3.14 -1.87
N VAL A 241 -22.08 2.12 -1.30
CA VAL A 241 -22.23 1.76 0.12
C VAL A 241 -20.84 1.52 0.70
N ASN A 242 -20.53 2.16 1.83
CA ASN A 242 -19.27 1.94 2.52
C ASN A 242 -19.22 0.51 3.06
N HIS A 243 -18.19 -0.25 2.68
CA HIS A 243 -17.98 -1.60 3.20
C HIS A 243 -17.52 -1.53 4.67
N PRO A 244 -18.07 -2.35 5.61
CA PRO A 244 -17.76 -2.23 7.04
C PRO A 244 -16.27 -2.24 7.42
N GLN A 245 -15.44 -2.97 6.67
CA GLN A 245 -13.99 -3.06 6.92
C GLN A 245 -13.11 -2.28 5.93
N LEU A 246 -13.66 -1.85 4.78
CA LEU A 246 -12.88 -1.24 3.69
C LEU A 246 -13.27 0.20 3.37
N GLY A 247 -14.43 0.67 3.84
CA GLY A 247 -14.94 2.01 3.55
C GLY A 247 -15.33 2.19 2.08
N ASP A 248 -14.89 3.31 1.50
CA ASP A 248 -15.13 3.68 0.10
C ASP A 248 -14.18 2.89 -0.84
N ILE A 249 -14.69 1.82 -1.43
CA ILE A 249 -13.92 0.95 -2.33
C ILE A 249 -13.54 1.66 -3.65
N PRO A 250 -14.40 2.47 -4.30
CA PRO A 250 -13.99 3.36 -5.39
C PRO A 250 -12.83 4.32 -5.04
N LEU A 251 -12.71 4.76 -3.78
CA LEU A 251 -11.56 5.53 -3.30
C LEU A 251 -10.32 4.66 -3.05
N LEU A 252 -10.48 3.40 -2.62
CA LEU A 252 -9.37 2.44 -2.56
C LEU A 252 -8.76 2.17 -3.94
N PHE A 253 -9.58 1.96 -4.99
CA PHE A 253 -9.09 1.80 -6.36
C PHE A 253 -8.24 3.00 -6.81
N LYS A 254 -8.77 4.22 -6.67
CA LYS A 254 -8.03 5.46 -6.93
C LYS A 254 -6.76 5.60 -6.08
N THR A 255 -6.75 5.04 -4.87
CA THR A 255 -5.57 5.01 -4.01
C THR A 255 -4.52 4.06 -4.58
N PHE A 256 -4.89 2.84 -4.99
CA PHE A 256 -3.97 1.86 -5.60
C PHE A 256 -3.40 2.34 -6.94
N GLU A 257 -4.21 3.02 -7.75
CA GLU A 257 -3.78 3.76 -8.96
C GLU A 257 -2.76 4.85 -8.60
N SER A 258 -3.07 5.69 -7.60
CA SER A 258 -2.17 6.78 -7.16
C SER A 258 -0.84 6.29 -6.57
N GLN A 259 -0.81 5.05 -6.09
CA GLN A 259 0.35 4.36 -5.53
C GLN A 259 1.10 3.50 -6.56
N LEU A 260 0.59 3.38 -7.79
CA LEU A 260 1.13 2.57 -8.91
C LEU A 260 1.13 1.04 -8.68
N TYR A 261 0.23 0.51 -7.85
CA TYR A 261 -0.02 -0.94 -7.77
C TYR A 261 -0.90 -1.44 -8.92
N LEU A 262 -1.85 -0.60 -9.32
CA LEU A 262 -2.68 -0.80 -10.49
C LEU A 262 -2.30 0.25 -11.52
N ASP A 263 -2.13 -0.17 -12.76
CA ASP A 263 -2.18 0.74 -13.91
C ASP A 263 -3.61 0.69 -14.50
N ALA A 264 -4.04 1.83 -15.04
CA ALA A 264 -5.44 2.12 -15.34
C ALA A 264 -5.56 2.74 -16.74
N THR A 265 -5.61 1.87 -17.75
CA THR A 265 -5.82 2.29 -19.14
C THR A 265 -7.30 2.56 -19.40
N SER A 266 -7.59 3.30 -20.47
CA SER A 266 -8.97 3.59 -20.90
C SER A 266 -9.04 3.58 -22.41
N GLU A 267 -9.79 2.62 -22.94
CA GLU A 267 -9.96 2.39 -24.37
C GLU A 267 -11.39 2.75 -24.80
N LEU A 268 -11.59 2.95 -26.10
CA LEU A 268 -12.92 3.16 -26.67
C LEU A 268 -13.49 1.82 -27.16
N ASP A 269 -14.64 1.47 -26.63
CA ASP A 269 -15.50 0.39 -27.14
C ASP A 269 -16.02 0.72 -28.55
N VAL A 270 -16.63 -0.26 -29.22
CA VAL A 270 -17.29 -0.12 -30.52
C VAL A 270 -18.35 0.99 -30.50
N ASP A 271 -19.05 1.15 -29.37
CA ASP A 271 -20.02 2.22 -29.09
C ASP A 271 -19.39 3.59 -28.77
N LEU A 272 -18.07 3.76 -28.93
CA LEU A 272 -17.28 4.92 -28.50
C LEU A 272 -17.37 5.24 -26.99
N LYS A 273 -17.80 4.27 -26.19
CA LYS A 273 -17.83 4.34 -24.72
C LYS A 273 -16.42 4.12 -24.18
N LYS A 274 -16.01 4.92 -23.18
CA LYS A 274 -14.73 4.69 -22.49
C LYS A 274 -14.87 3.54 -21.50
N ILE A 275 -14.24 2.40 -21.82
CA ILE A 275 -14.09 1.29 -20.87
C ILE A 275 -12.72 1.45 -20.19
N LYS A 276 -12.73 1.49 -18.86
CA LYS A 276 -11.53 1.46 -18.04
C LYS A 276 -11.07 0.01 -17.87
N TYR A 277 -9.77 -0.22 -17.98
CA TYR A 277 -9.15 -1.51 -17.70
C TYR A 277 -8.12 -1.36 -16.59
N TYR A 278 -8.01 -2.39 -15.75
CA TYR A 278 -7.00 -2.51 -14.72
C TYR A 278 -5.99 -3.59 -15.12
N GLN A 279 -4.72 -3.31 -14.89
CA GLN A 279 -3.58 -4.23 -15.04
C GLN A 279 -2.56 -3.96 -13.94
N TYR A 280 -1.53 -4.80 -13.83
CA TYR A 280 -0.48 -4.61 -12.84
C TYR A 280 0.30 -3.31 -13.08
N GLY A 281 0.30 -2.42 -12.09
CA GLY A 281 1.17 -1.25 -12.06
C GLY A 281 2.59 -1.61 -11.59
N PRO A 282 3.59 -0.78 -11.94
CA PRO A 282 5.01 -1.11 -11.74
C PRO A 282 5.42 -1.30 -10.27
N ARG A 283 4.64 -0.80 -9.30
CA ARG A 283 4.91 -1.04 -7.88
C ARG A 283 4.63 -2.48 -7.46
N THR A 284 3.68 -3.16 -8.10
CA THR A 284 3.28 -4.50 -7.70
C THR A 284 4.44 -5.49 -7.80
N PHE A 285 5.16 -5.49 -8.92
CA PHE A 285 6.34 -6.36 -9.07
C PHE A 285 7.49 -5.98 -8.12
N LEU A 286 7.61 -4.69 -7.76
CA LEU A 286 8.62 -4.17 -6.82
C LEU A 286 8.27 -4.36 -5.33
N GLU A 287 7.02 -4.63 -4.96
CA GLU A 287 6.61 -4.84 -3.56
C GLU A 287 6.05 -6.23 -3.25
N VAL A 288 5.57 -6.97 -4.25
CA VAL A 288 4.72 -8.17 -4.07
C VAL A 288 5.17 -9.35 -4.96
N SER A 289 6.05 -9.13 -5.95
CA SER A 289 6.48 -10.15 -6.94
C SER A 289 5.35 -10.84 -7.71
N LYS A 290 5.69 -11.75 -8.64
CA LYS A 290 4.71 -12.69 -9.20
C LYS A 290 4.44 -13.88 -8.27
N VAL A 291 5.49 -14.42 -7.64
CA VAL A 291 5.44 -15.68 -6.88
C VAL A 291 4.59 -15.57 -5.61
N GLN A 292 4.59 -14.42 -4.92
CA GLN A 292 3.72 -14.25 -3.74
C GLN A 292 2.25 -14.00 -4.13
N ILE A 293 1.99 -13.40 -5.30
CA ILE A 293 0.62 -13.32 -5.86
C ILE A 293 0.12 -14.73 -6.21
N LEU A 294 0.95 -15.55 -6.88
CA LEU A 294 0.63 -16.96 -7.13
C LEU A 294 0.38 -17.71 -5.82
N ASN A 295 1.22 -17.54 -4.80
CA ASN A 295 1.07 -18.20 -3.49
C ASN A 295 -0.25 -17.79 -2.81
N PHE A 296 -0.57 -16.50 -2.79
CA PHE A 296 -1.85 -15.99 -2.29
C PHE A 296 -3.04 -16.62 -3.04
N VAL A 297 -3.00 -16.68 -4.38
CA VAL A 297 -4.07 -17.25 -5.21
C VAL A 297 -4.22 -18.77 -5.00
N CYS A 298 -3.12 -19.52 -5.00
CA CYS A 298 -3.14 -20.97 -4.78
C CYS A 298 -3.72 -21.30 -3.39
N LYS A 299 -3.33 -20.57 -2.34
CA LYS A 299 -3.89 -20.73 -1.00
C LYS A 299 -5.38 -20.40 -0.95
N LEU A 300 -5.79 -19.26 -1.52
CA LEU A 300 -7.18 -18.82 -1.53
C LEU A 300 -8.12 -19.79 -2.26
N ILE A 301 -7.65 -20.46 -3.31
CA ILE A 301 -8.46 -21.38 -4.14
C ILE A 301 -8.36 -22.84 -3.68
N THR A 302 -7.20 -23.28 -3.19
CA THR A 302 -6.92 -24.73 -2.96
C THR A 302 -6.49 -25.08 -1.52
N GLY A 303 -6.29 -24.08 -0.65
CA GLY A 303 -5.74 -24.26 0.69
C GLY A 303 -4.27 -24.68 0.70
N ARG A 304 -3.55 -24.60 -0.43
CA ARG A 304 -2.18 -25.13 -0.59
C ARG A 304 -1.25 -24.14 -1.29
N PRO A 305 0.07 -24.17 -1.01
CA PRO A 305 1.06 -23.42 -1.77
C PRO A 305 1.18 -23.95 -3.22
N PRO A 306 1.71 -23.15 -4.16
CA PRO A 306 1.99 -23.57 -5.52
C PRO A 306 3.09 -24.63 -5.57
N SER A 307 3.04 -25.49 -6.58
CA SER A 307 4.10 -26.46 -6.86
C SER A 307 5.33 -25.80 -7.48
N GLU A 308 6.51 -26.40 -7.30
CA GLU A 308 7.78 -25.93 -7.88
C GLU A 308 7.69 -25.72 -9.39
N ALA A 309 6.95 -26.57 -10.11
CA ALA A 309 6.71 -26.43 -11.55
C ALA A 309 6.02 -25.10 -11.89
N GLN A 310 4.99 -24.71 -11.13
CA GLN A 310 4.25 -23.45 -11.34
C GLN A 310 5.09 -22.23 -10.94
N ILE A 311 5.96 -22.36 -9.93
CA ILE A 311 6.91 -21.31 -9.55
C ILE A 311 7.94 -21.11 -10.68
N ASN A 312 8.50 -22.19 -11.21
CA ASN A 312 9.48 -22.16 -12.30
C ASN A 312 8.87 -21.61 -13.61
N GLU A 313 7.63 -21.99 -13.94
CA GLU A 313 6.88 -21.42 -15.07
C GLU A 313 6.73 -19.90 -14.96
N VAL A 314 6.34 -19.41 -13.77
CA VAL A 314 6.16 -17.98 -13.50
C VAL A 314 7.46 -17.17 -13.55
N LEU A 315 8.59 -17.78 -13.15
CA LEU A 315 9.92 -17.15 -13.23
C LEU A 315 10.47 -17.17 -14.66
N ALA A 316 10.17 -18.21 -15.46
CA ALA A 316 10.61 -18.31 -16.86
C ALA A 316 9.94 -17.28 -17.79
N GLU A 317 8.79 -16.71 -17.41
CA GLU A 317 8.15 -15.59 -18.12
C GLU A 317 8.92 -14.27 -18.06
N ASP A 318 9.88 -14.10 -17.15
CA ASP A 318 10.68 -12.88 -16.98
C ASP A 318 12.10 -13.00 -17.58
N SER A 319 12.33 -14.01 -18.44
CA SER A 319 13.61 -14.32 -19.10
C SER A 319 13.59 -14.10 -20.60
#